data_AF-A0AAD4HC15-F1
#
_entry.id   AF-A0AAD4HC15-F1
#
_cell.length_a   1.000
_cell.length_b   1.000
_cell.length_c   1.000
_cell.angle_alpha   90.00
_cell.angle_beta   90.00
_cell.angle_gamma   90.00
#
_symmetry.space_group_name_H-M   'P 1'
#
loop_
_entity.id
_entity.type
_entity.pdbx_description
1 polymer ?
#
loop_
_entity_poly.entity_id
_entity_poly.type
_entity_poly.pdbx_seq_one_letter_code
_entity_poly.pdbx_strand_id
1 'polypeptide(L)'
;MINHYTKQLNQLIASLSLDELQEAKETAELWNRQGVPDDVKADIARKKGDDMIHHFATKMWNRVGMRVFIVSAWKNEEGKIHVARTIWSDVL
;
A
#
# COMPACT_ATOMS: atom_id res chain seq x y z
N MET A 1 3.44 10.72 -9.64
CA MET A 1 3.25 11.42 -8.35
C MET A 1 4.47 11.37 -7.42
N ILE A 2 5.35 10.36 -7.53
CA ILE A 2 6.56 10.23 -6.68
C ILE A 2 7.63 11.33 -6.93
N ASN A 3 7.77 11.82 -8.17
CA ASN A 3 8.85 12.76 -8.53
C ASN A 3 8.71 14.17 -7.91
N HIS A 4 7.50 14.64 -7.65
CA HIS A 4 7.32 15.95 -7.00
C HIS A 4 7.59 15.87 -5.49
N TYR A 5 7.17 14.77 -4.86
CA TYR A 5 7.36 14.53 -3.44
C TYR A 5 8.84 14.44 -3.07
N THR A 6 9.63 13.75 -3.89
CA THR A 6 11.09 13.63 -3.72
C THR A 6 11.82 14.95 -3.85
N LYS A 7 11.42 15.84 -4.79
CA LYS A 7 12.04 17.16 -4.93
C LYS A 7 11.79 18.06 -3.72
N GLN A 8 10.56 18.09 -3.21
CA GLN A 8 10.18 18.90 -2.05
C GLN A 8 10.83 18.39 -0.76
N LEU A 9 10.90 17.07 -0.58
CA LEU A 9 11.64 16.45 0.52
C LEU A 9 13.12 16.81 0.50
N ASN A 10 13.76 16.75 -0.68
CA ASN A 10 15.17 17.11 -0.80
C ASN A 10 15.43 18.59 -0.47
N GLN A 11 14.51 19.49 -0.85
CA GLN A 11 14.58 20.90 -0.48
C GLN A 11 14.41 21.12 1.02
N LEU A 12 13.48 20.39 1.65
CA LEU A 12 13.26 20.43 3.09
C LEU A 12 14.50 19.96 3.84
N ILE A 13 15.05 18.79 3.49
CA ILE A 13 16.27 18.24 4.11
C ILE A 13 17.45 19.20 3.96
N ALA A 14 17.59 19.84 2.80
CA ALA A 14 18.64 20.82 2.56
C ALA A 14 18.49 22.12 3.38
N SER A 15 17.29 22.40 3.90
CA SER A 15 17.01 23.58 4.73
C SER A 15 17.17 23.34 6.24
N LEU A 16 17.33 22.08 6.66
CA LEU A 16 17.48 21.72 8.08
C LEU A 16 18.91 22.00 8.57
N SER A 17 19.01 22.43 9.83
CA SER A 17 20.27 22.48 10.57
C SER A 17 20.81 21.08 10.89
N LEU A 18 22.08 20.98 11.32
CA LEU A 18 22.69 19.70 11.69
C LEU A 18 21.93 19.01 12.84
N ASP A 19 21.45 19.78 13.81
CA ASP A 19 20.71 19.26 14.96
C ASP A 19 19.33 18.72 14.54
N GLU A 20 18.61 19.47 13.71
CA GLU A 20 17.31 19.03 13.16
C GLU A 20 17.44 17.81 12.24
N LEU A 21 18.55 17.69 11.50
CA LEU A 21 18.81 16.54 10.64
C LEU A 21 19.11 15.28 11.48
N GLN A 22 19.82 15.44 12.60
CA GLN A 22 20.07 14.36 13.55
C GLN A 22 18.77 13.90 14.24
N GLU A 23 17.93 14.84 14.69
CA GLU A 23 16.62 14.53 15.28
C GLU A 23 15.68 13.84 14.27
N ALA A 24 15.64 14.32 13.03
CA ALA A 24 14.87 13.70 11.96
C ALA A 24 15.35 12.28 11.66
N LYS A 25 16.66 12.03 11.70
CA LYS A 25 17.24 10.69 11.53
C LYS A 25 16.83 9.75 12.67
N GLU A 26 16.93 10.19 13.91
CA GLU A 26 16.54 9.40 15.08
C GLU A 26 15.05 9.06 15.07
N THR A 27 14.22 10.03 14.66
CA THR A 27 12.77 9.85 14.46
C THR A 27 12.49 8.83 13.37
N ALA A 28 13.17 8.93 12.23
CA ALA A 28 13.01 7.97 11.13
C ALA A 28 13.44 6.55 11.54
N GLU A 29 14.54 6.41 12.29
CA GLU A 29 14.99 5.13 12.83
C GLU A 29 13.99 4.55 13.87
N LEU A 30 13.37 5.40 14.69
CA LEU A 30 12.32 5.00 15.62
C LEU A 30 11.09 4.49 14.86
N TRP A 31 10.61 5.22 13.86
CA TRP A 31 9.45 4.84 13.07
C TRP A 31 9.70 3.57 12.26
N ASN A 32 10.91 3.40 11.70
CA ASN A 32 11.29 2.17 11.01
C ASN A 32 11.30 0.96 11.95
N ARG A 33 11.68 1.13 13.23
CA ARG A 33 11.63 0.07 14.25
C ARG A 33 10.22 -0.24 14.72
N GLN A 34 9.37 0.78 14.88
CA GLN A 34 7.97 0.61 15.25
C GLN A 34 7.16 -0.04 14.12
N GLY A 35 7.56 0.21 12.87
CA GLY A 35 6.84 -0.23 11.68
C GLY A 35 5.54 0.55 11.49
N VAL A 36 4.86 0.27 10.38
CA VAL A 36 3.55 0.88 10.10
C VAL A 36 2.52 0.31 11.08
N PRO A 37 1.67 1.14 11.71
CA PRO A 37 0.56 0.67 12.53
C PRO A 37 -0.34 -0.32 11.78
N ASP A 38 -0.87 -1.32 12.48
CA ASP A 38 -1.58 -2.44 11.84
C ASP A 38 -2.89 -2.01 11.16
N ASP A 39 -3.54 -0.98 11.68
CA ASP A 39 -4.69 -0.30 11.07
C ASP A 39 -4.32 0.36 9.73
N VAL A 40 -3.17 1.04 9.68
CA VAL A 40 -2.66 1.66 8.45
C VAL A 40 -2.23 0.59 7.45
N LYS A 41 -1.59 -0.50 7.89
CA LYS A 41 -1.28 -1.65 7.03
C LYS A 41 -2.54 -2.27 6.45
N ALA A 42 -3.58 -2.47 7.27
CA ALA A 42 -4.85 -3.04 6.83
C ALA A 42 -5.55 -2.13 5.82
N ASP A 43 -5.55 -0.81 6.03
CA ASP A 43 -6.13 0.13 5.07
C ASP A 43 -5.34 0.19 3.76
N ILE A 44 -4.01 0.20 3.81
CA ILE A 44 -3.17 0.11 2.60
C ILE A 44 -3.42 -1.20 1.86
N ALA A 45 -3.45 -2.33 2.57
CA ALA A 45 -3.73 -3.64 1.99
C ALA A 45 -5.12 -3.69 1.34
N ARG A 46 -6.13 -3.08 1.96
CA ARG A 46 -7.47 -2.94 1.38
C ARG A 46 -7.44 -2.08 0.12
N LYS A 47 -6.83 -0.89 0.18
CA LYS A 47 -6.78 0.06 -0.95
C LYS A 47 -5.96 -0.44 -2.14
N LYS A 48 -4.91 -1.24 -1.89
CA LYS A 48 -3.96 -1.69 -2.92
C LYS A 48 -4.13 -3.15 -3.31
N GLY A 49 -4.80 -3.95 -2.48
CA GLY A 49 -5.07 -5.36 -2.74
C GLY A 49 -5.88 -5.53 -4.02
N ASP A 50 -6.98 -4.79 -4.14
CA ASP A 50 -7.87 -4.89 -5.31
C ASP A 50 -7.17 -4.49 -6.61
N ASP A 51 -6.41 -3.39 -6.63
CA ASP A 51 -5.63 -2.96 -7.80
C ASP A 51 -4.63 -4.03 -8.26
N MET A 52 -3.87 -4.60 -7.30
CA MET A 52 -2.86 -5.62 -7.59
C MET A 52 -3.50 -6.89 -8.13
N ILE A 53 -4.60 -7.31 -7.51
CA ILE A 53 -5.35 -8.50 -7.87
C ILE A 53 -6.00 -8.34 -9.25
N HIS A 54 -6.58 -7.16 -9.52
CA HIS A 54 -7.15 -6.81 -10.81
C HIS A 54 -6.08 -6.86 -11.91
N HIS A 55 -4.92 -6.25 -11.67
CA HIS A 55 -3.80 -6.28 -12.61
C HIS A 55 -3.32 -7.71 -12.91
N PHE A 56 -3.23 -8.56 -11.88
CA PHE A 56 -2.88 -9.97 -12.04
C PHE A 56 -3.92 -10.71 -12.88
N ALA A 57 -5.21 -10.60 -12.55
CA ALA A 57 -6.29 -11.27 -13.27
C ALA A 57 -6.32 -10.87 -14.75
N THR A 58 -6.22 -9.57 -15.04
CA THR A 58 -6.17 -9.04 -16.41
C THR A 58 -4.97 -9.58 -17.18
N LYS A 59 -3.79 -9.66 -16.56
CA LYS A 59 -2.61 -10.25 -17.21
C LYS A 59 -2.76 -11.74 -17.50
N MET A 60 -3.34 -12.50 -16.57
CA MET A 60 -3.56 -13.94 -16.74
C MET A 60 -4.59 -14.23 -17.84
N TRP A 61 -5.66 -13.44 -17.90
CA TRP A 61 -6.63 -13.54 -18.99
C TRP A 61 -5.98 -13.22 -20.34
N ASN A 62 -5.32 -12.06 -20.46
CA ASN A 62 -4.75 -11.61 -21.74
C ASN A 62 -3.63 -12.52 -22.25
N ARG A 63 -2.87 -13.16 -21.35
CA ARG A 63 -1.71 -13.98 -21.74
C ARG A 63 -2.06 -15.44 -22.00
N VAL A 64 -2.97 -16.02 -21.23
CA VAL A 64 -3.24 -17.47 -21.26
C VAL A 64 -4.72 -17.83 -21.20
N GLY A 65 -5.63 -16.86 -21.30
CA GLY A 65 -7.09 -17.10 -21.23
C GLY A 65 -7.56 -17.66 -19.88
N MET A 66 -6.75 -17.51 -18.82
CA MET A 66 -7.06 -18.08 -17.51
C MET A 66 -8.02 -17.17 -16.76
N ARG A 67 -9.11 -17.76 -16.25
CA ARG A 67 -10.04 -17.09 -15.33
C ARG A 67 -9.50 -17.15 -13.90
N VAL A 68 -9.48 -16.01 -13.23
CA VAL A 68 -9.02 -15.90 -11.84
C VAL A 68 -10.21 -15.63 -10.92
N PHE A 69 -10.32 -16.45 -9.88
CA PHE A 69 -11.30 -16.30 -8.81
C PHE A 69 -10.56 -15.80 -7.57
N ILE A 70 -11.03 -14.71 -6.98
CA ILE A 70 -10.46 -14.18 -5.74
C ILE A 70 -11.50 -14.24 -4.63
N VAL A 71 -11.06 -14.79 -3.51
CA VAL A 71 -11.73 -14.65 -2.22
C VAL A 71 -10.84 -13.76 -1.37
N SER A 72 -11.31 -12.55 -1.08
CA SER A 72 -10.63 -11.61 -0.20
C SER A 72 -11.32 -11.62 1.16
N ALA A 73 -10.53 -11.73 2.23
CA ALA A 73 -11.03 -11.57 3.59
C ALA A 73 -10.20 -10.51 4.30
N TRP A 74 -10.86 -9.58 4.99
CA TRP A 74 -10.18 -8.57 5.79
C TRP A 74 -10.96 -8.28 7.06
N LYS A 75 -10.25 -7.88 8.11
CA LYS A 75 -10.84 -7.43 9.36
C LYS A 75 -11.13 -5.93 9.25
N ASN A 76 -12.35 -5.50 9.54
CA ASN A 76 -12.68 -4.06 9.60
C ASN A 76 -12.24 -3.45 10.95
N GLU A 77 -12.40 -2.13 11.08
CA GLU A 77 -12.06 -1.36 12.29
C GLU A 77 -12.79 -1.88 13.56
N GLU A 78 -14.00 -2.42 13.41
CA GLU A 78 -14.78 -3.04 14.49
C GLU A 78 -14.32 -4.47 14.85
N GLY A 79 -13.29 -4.97 14.16
CA GLY A 79 -12.77 -6.31 14.36
C GLY A 79 -13.59 -7.44 13.73
N LYS A 80 -14.60 -7.15 12.93
CA LYS A 80 -15.37 -8.13 12.17
C LYS A 80 -14.63 -8.52 10.89
N ILE A 81 -14.66 -9.81 10.57
CA ILE A 81 -14.11 -10.33 9.32
C ILE A 81 -15.16 -10.14 8.22
N HIS A 82 -14.82 -9.39 7.20
CA HIS A 82 -15.55 -9.29 5.95
C HIS A 82 -14.94 -10.21 4.92
N VAL A 83 -15.78 -10.88 4.14
CA VAL A 83 -15.36 -11.76 3.06
C VAL A 83 -16.08 -11.33 1.80
N ALA A 84 -15.32 -11.08 0.74
CA ALA A 84 -15.84 -10.82 -0.59
C ALA A 84 -15.31 -11.86 -1.57
N ARG A 85 -16.17 -12.28 -2.49
CA ARG A 85 -15.81 -13.15 -3.62
C ARG A 85 -15.99 -12.33 -4.89
N THR A 86 -14.93 -12.20 -5.67
CA THR A 86 -14.96 -11.48 -6.94
C THR A 86 -14.52 -12.41 -8.07
N ILE A 87 -15.31 -12.44 -9.13
CA ILE A 87 -15.02 -13.18 -10.37
C ILE A 87 -14.70 -12.13 -11.43
N TRP A 88 -13.46 -12.10 -11.90
CA TRP A 88 -13.02 -11.05 -12.84
C TRP A 88 -13.17 -11.46 -14.32
N SER A 89 -13.88 -12.55 -14.62
CA SER A 89 -14.20 -12.95 -15.99
C SER A 89 -15.37 -12.18 -16.62
N ASP A 90 -16.13 -11.43 -15.82
CA ASP A 90 -17.42 -10.85 -16.24
C ASP A 90 -17.35 -9.33 -16.44
N VAL A 91 -16.16 -8.73 -16.31
CA VAL A 91 -15.91 -7.28 -16.41
C VAL A 91 -15.06 -6.94 -17.66
N LEU A 92 -14.79 -7.92 -18.53
CA LEU A 92 -14.11 -7.75 -19.82
C LEU A 92 -15.07 -7.89 -20.99
#